data_AF-A0A6L5EGH3-F1
#
_entry.id   AF-A0A6L5EGH3-F1
#
_cell.length_a   1.000
_cell.length_b   1.000
_cell.length_c   1.000
_cell.angle_alpha   90.00
_cell.angle_beta   90.00
_cell.angle_gamma   90.00
#
_symmetry.space_group_name_H-M   'P 1'
#
loop_
_entity.id
_entity.type
_entity.pdbx_description
1 polymer ?
#
loop_
_entity_poly.entity_id
_entity_poly.type
_entity_poly.pdbx_seq_one_letter_code
_entity_poly.pdbx_strand_id
1 'polypeptide(L)'
;MLSACVEHKQNRKYGITTTKVNGKTVSIKLHRKAYCEANGLTLDDIRGLIVMHECDNPKCINPSHLRIGTHQDNMNDMALKGRSCHRHGELNPRAKLSSSDVDEIKRLKGKKTQKQIADMFNVSKSHIGRIQRGDRWGG
;
A
#
# COMPACT_ATOMS: atom_id res chain seq x y z
N MET A 1 -6.63 -28.78 2.73
CA MET A 1 -6.81 -27.87 3.88
C MET A 1 -5.51 -27.09 4.05
N LEU A 2 -5.56 -25.76 4.02
CA LEU A 2 -4.40 -24.95 4.41
C LEU A 2 -4.09 -25.25 5.87
N SER A 3 -2.83 -25.59 6.17
CA SER A 3 -2.37 -25.85 7.53
C SER A 3 -2.54 -24.60 8.41
N ALA A 4 -2.51 -24.74 9.74
CA ALA A 4 -2.61 -23.59 10.62
C ALA A 4 -1.42 -22.60 10.44
N CYS A 5 -1.64 -21.33 10.78
CA CYS A 5 -0.57 -20.34 10.84
C CYS A 5 0.46 -20.73 11.91
N VAL A 6 1.75 -20.60 11.59
CA VAL A 6 2.85 -20.73 12.55
C VAL A 6 3.37 -19.34 12.84
N GLU A 7 3.13 -18.81 14.04
CA GLU A 7 3.51 -17.44 14.39
C GLU A 7 4.84 -17.36 15.15
N HIS A 8 5.64 -16.34 14.83
CA HIS A 8 6.80 -16.02 15.65
C HIS A 8 6.40 -15.32 16.96
N LYS A 9 7.20 -15.47 18.01
CA LYS A 9 6.89 -14.91 19.36
C LYS A 9 7.46 -13.51 19.64
N GLN A 10 8.14 -12.89 18.66
CA GLN A 10 8.71 -11.55 18.83
C GLN A 10 7.62 -10.47 18.95
N ASN A 11 7.85 -9.46 19.79
CA ASN A 11 6.97 -8.29 19.95
C ASN A 11 7.13 -7.28 18.79
N ARG A 12 6.94 -7.75 17.55
CA ARG A 12 7.01 -6.98 16.31
C ARG A 12 5.97 -7.51 15.33
N LYS A 13 5.58 -6.70 14.35
CA LYS A 13 4.67 -7.12 13.28
C LYS A 13 5.28 -8.22 12.41
N TYR A 14 6.55 -8.06 12.04
CA TYR A 14 7.32 -9.07 11.32
C TYR A 14 8.50 -9.51 12.17
N GLY A 15 8.70 -10.82 12.22
CA GLY A 15 9.82 -11.42 12.91
C GLY A 15 11.11 -11.18 12.13
N ILE A 16 12.21 -11.01 12.86
CA ILE A 16 13.53 -10.72 12.31
C ILE A 16 14.55 -11.68 12.93
N THR A 17 15.52 -12.10 12.13
CA THR A 17 16.66 -12.90 12.56
C THR A 17 17.92 -12.42 11.83
N THR A 18 19.09 -12.80 12.33
CA THR A 18 20.37 -12.55 11.66
C THR A 18 20.88 -13.86 11.04
N THR A 19 21.47 -13.76 9.84
CA THR A 19 22.13 -14.89 9.18
C THR A 19 23.41 -14.42 8.49
N LYS A 20 24.34 -15.35 8.22
CA LYS A 20 25.53 -15.05 7.43
C LYS A 20 25.22 -15.26 5.94
N VAL A 21 25.49 -14.25 5.12
CA VAL A 21 25.42 -14.30 3.65
C VAL A 21 26.74 -13.78 3.11
N ASN A 22 27.43 -14.57 2.29
CA ASN A 22 28.72 -14.20 1.69
C ASN A 22 29.73 -13.68 2.74
N GLY A 23 29.81 -14.36 3.90
CA GLY A 23 30.71 -14.00 5.00
C GLY A 23 30.26 -12.82 5.87
N LYS A 24 29.17 -12.11 5.52
CA LYS A 24 28.65 -10.96 6.27
C LYS A 24 27.39 -11.34 7.05
N THR A 25 27.31 -10.89 8.30
CA THR A 25 26.07 -11.01 9.09
C THR A 25 25.06 -9.98 8.61
N VAL A 26 23.88 -10.44 8.20
CA VAL A 26 22.79 -9.60 7.72
C VAL A 26 21.51 -9.86 8.51
N SER A 27 20.70 -8.83 8.71
CA SER A 27 19.39 -8.92 9.35
C SER A 27 18.31 -9.16 8.29
N ILE A 28 17.48 -10.18 8.48
CA ILE A 28 16.44 -10.60 7.53
C ILE A 28 15.11 -10.87 8.24
N LYS A 29 14.01 -10.76 7.50
CA LYS A 29 12.68 -11.14 8.01
C LYS A 29 12.56 -12.66 8.12
N LEU A 30 11.97 -13.15 9.20
CA LEU A 30 11.81 -14.59 9.49
C LEU A 30 11.02 -15.31 8.39
N HIS A 31 9.95 -14.71 7.87
CA HIS A 31 9.19 -15.33 6.77
C HIS A 31 10.03 -15.48 5.49
N ARG A 32 10.93 -14.53 5.20
CA ARG A 32 11.84 -14.68 4.04
C ARG A 32 12.80 -15.83 4.26
N LYS A 33 13.34 -15.96 5.48
CA LYS A 33 14.21 -17.10 5.84
C LYS A 33 13.46 -18.43 5.71
N ALA A 34 12.26 -18.53 6.28
CA ALA A 34 11.45 -19.74 6.26
C ALA A 34 11.08 -20.16 4.82
N TYR A 35 10.75 -19.19 3.96
CA TYR A 35 10.51 -19.46 2.53
C TYR A 35 11.77 -20.00 1.83
N CYS A 36 12.91 -19.35 2.03
CA CYS A 36 14.19 -19.79 1.47
C CYS A 36 14.54 -21.22 1.90
N GLU A 37 14.51 -21.50 3.21
CA GLU A 37 14.86 -22.82 3.77
C GLU A 37 13.93 -23.93 3.26
N ALA A 38 12.62 -23.67 3.18
CA ALA A 38 11.65 -24.68 2.72
C ALA A 38 11.75 -24.99 1.22
N ASN A 39 12.24 -24.04 0.42
CA ASN A 39 12.37 -24.19 -1.04
C ASN A 39 13.80 -24.47 -1.49
N GLY A 40 14.75 -24.63 -0.56
CA GLY A 40 16.17 -24.82 -0.89
C GLY A 40 16.79 -23.62 -1.60
N LEU A 41 16.27 -22.41 -1.38
CA LEU A 41 16.73 -21.18 -2.01
C LEU A 41 17.62 -20.38 -1.06
N THR A 42 18.52 -19.59 -1.63
CA THR A 42 19.29 -18.58 -0.91
C THR A 42 18.56 -17.23 -0.94
N LEU A 43 19.08 -16.26 -0.17
CA LEU A 43 18.59 -14.89 -0.22
C LEU A 43 18.93 -14.17 -1.53
N ASP A 44 19.98 -14.64 -2.21
CA ASP A 44 20.40 -14.10 -3.50
C ASP A 44 19.46 -14.55 -4.61
N ASP A 45 18.93 -15.78 -4.53
CA ASP A 45 17.93 -16.29 -5.50
C ASP A 45 16.61 -15.49 -5.46
N ILE A 46 16.27 -14.94 -4.29
CA ILE A 46 15.06 -14.12 -4.10
C ILE A 46 15.36 -12.61 -4.06
N ARG A 47 16.51 -12.20 -4.59
CA ARG A 47 16.90 -10.79 -4.66
C ARG A 47 15.97 -10.04 -5.60
N GLY A 48 15.49 -8.87 -5.16
CA GLY A 48 14.52 -8.07 -5.92
C GLY A 48 13.08 -8.61 -5.86
N LEU A 49 12.86 -9.77 -5.25
CA LEU A 49 11.54 -10.38 -5.09
C LEU A 49 10.98 -10.16 -3.68
N ILE A 50 9.65 -10.20 -3.59
CA ILE A 50 8.88 -10.05 -2.36
C ILE A 50 8.33 -11.42 -1.97
N VAL A 51 8.50 -11.78 -0.70
CA VAL A 51 7.81 -12.91 -0.08
C VAL A 51 6.53 -12.37 0.55
N MET A 52 5.39 -12.80 0.01
CA MET A 52 4.05 -12.36 0.39
C MET A 52 3.34 -13.43 1.21
N HIS A 53 2.45 -13.00 2.10
CA HIS A 53 1.58 -13.88 2.88
C HIS A 53 0.27 -14.13 2.15
N GLU A 54 -0.10 -15.40 1.98
CA GLU A 54 -1.44 -15.77 1.51
C GLU A 54 -2.48 -15.64 2.62
N CYS A 55 -2.09 -15.94 3.86
CA CYS A 55 -2.95 -15.87 5.05
C CYS A 55 -3.18 -14.45 5.60
N ASP A 56 -2.53 -13.43 5.03
CA ASP A 56 -2.57 -12.03 5.49
C ASP A 56 -2.22 -11.80 6.97
N ASN A 57 -1.58 -12.77 7.61
CA ASN A 57 -1.06 -12.69 8.98
C ASN A 57 0.46 -12.37 8.97
N PRO A 58 0.87 -11.13 9.29
CA PRO A 58 2.28 -10.71 9.23
C PRO A 58 3.21 -11.49 10.16
N LYS A 59 2.67 -12.07 11.26
CA LYS A 59 3.43 -12.87 12.21
C LYS A 59 3.68 -14.30 11.73
N CYS A 60 2.96 -14.74 10.71
CA CYS A 60 3.07 -16.09 10.17
C CYS A 60 4.41 -16.30 9.48
N ILE A 61 5.05 -17.42 9.79
CA ILE A 61 6.30 -17.92 9.20
C ILE A 61 6.14 -19.31 8.59
N ASN A 62 4.92 -19.85 8.51
CA ASN A 62 4.63 -21.13 7.86
C ASN A 62 4.95 -21.02 6.35
N PRO A 63 5.92 -21.80 5.82
CA PRO A 63 6.30 -21.71 4.41
C PRO A 63 5.17 -21.97 3.43
N SER A 64 4.20 -22.82 3.78
CA SER A 64 3.02 -23.09 2.94
C SER A 64 2.08 -21.90 2.78
N HIS A 65 2.21 -20.87 3.62
CA HIS A 65 1.44 -19.63 3.54
C HIS A 65 2.23 -18.49 2.88
N LEU A 66 3.40 -18.79 2.34
CA LEU A 66 4.32 -17.82 1.76
C LEU A 66 4.50 -18.10 0.28
N ARG A 67 4.38 -17.04 -0.52
CA ARG A 67 4.62 -17.09 -1.97
C ARG A 67 5.58 -15.98 -2.39
N ILE A 68 6.35 -16.22 -3.43
CA ILE A 68 7.20 -15.19 -4.02
C ILE A 68 6.44 -14.42 -5.11
N GLY A 69 6.83 -13.18 -5.34
CA GLY A 69 6.38 -12.42 -6.50
C GLY A 69 7.10 -11.10 -6.63
N THR A 70 6.73 -10.38 -7.67
CA THR A 70 7.27 -9.06 -7.99
C THR A 70 6.61 -7.98 -7.13
N HIS A 71 7.18 -6.77 -7.18
CA HIS A 71 6.52 -5.59 -6.66
C HIS A 71 5.12 -5.39 -7.26
N GLN A 72 4.95 -5.63 -8.56
CA GLN A 72 3.66 -5.51 -9.23
C GLN A 72 2.66 -6.54 -8.71
N ASP A 73 3.09 -7.78 -8.47
CA ASP A 73 2.21 -8.84 -7.93
C ASP A 73 1.72 -8.51 -6.53
N ASN A 74 2.58 -7.93 -5.69
CA ASN A 74 2.19 -7.47 -4.35
C ASN A 74 1.19 -6.29 -4.41
N MET A 75 1.35 -5.38 -5.37
CA MET A 75 0.38 -4.31 -5.60
C MET A 75 -0.96 -4.84 -6.09
N ASN A 76 -0.94 -5.80 -7.01
CA ASN A 76 -2.15 -6.46 -7.50
C ASN A 76 -2.86 -7.24 -6.37
N ASP A 77 -2.13 -7.98 -5.54
CA ASP A 77 -2.67 -8.68 -4.36
C ASP A 77 -3.30 -7.72 -3.36
N MET A 78 -2.64 -6.59 -3.09
CA MET A 78 -3.18 -5.53 -2.24
C MET A 78 -4.49 -4.99 -2.80
N ALA A 79 -4.56 -4.74 -4.12
CA ALA A 79 -5.77 -4.25 -4.78
C ALA A 79 -6.91 -5.27 -4.76
N LEU A 80 -6.61 -6.54 -5.11
CA LEU A 80 -7.58 -7.64 -5.09
C LEU A 80 -8.17 -7.86 -3.69
N LYS A 81 -7.34 -7.73 -2.65
CA LYS A 81 -7.78 -7.86 -1.26
C LYS A 81 -8.43 -6.60 -0.69
N GLY A 82 -8.63 -5.56 -1.50
CA GLY A 82 -9.23 -4.29 -1.06
C GLY A 82 -8.39 -3.54 -0.01
N ARG A 83 -7.09 -3.84 0.08
CA ARG A 83 -6.16 -3.20 1.03
C ARG A 83 -5.49 -1.96 0.46
N SER A 84 -5.81 -1.59 -0.78
CA SER A 84 -5.38 -0.34 -1.38
C SER A 84 -6.05 0.82 -0.63
N CYS A 85 -5.28 1.55 0.18
CA CYS A 85 -5.79 2.64 1.02
C CYS A 85 -6.06 3.95 0.24
N HIS A 86 -6.36 3.83 -1.05
CA HIS A 86 -6.69 4.92 -1.97
C HIS A 86 -8.10 5.45 -1.68
N ARG A 87 -8.28 6.01 -0.49
CA ARG A 87 -9.47 6.76 -0.12
C ARG A 87 -9.39 8.11 -0.83
N HIS A 88 -10.02 8.21 -1.99
CA HIS A 88 -10.17 9.43 -2.77
C HIS A 88 -11.50 10.12 -2.46
N GLY A 89 -11.56 11.40 -2.77
CA GLY A 89 -12.78 12.20 -2.59
C GLY A 89 -13.30 12.15 -1.15
N GLU A 90 -14.61 11.95 -1.01
CA GLU A 90 -15.33 11.88 0.27
C GLU A 90 -14.92 10.70 1.16
N LEU A 91 -14.34 9.64 0.59
CA LEU A 91 -13.84 8.51 1.39
C LEU A 91 -12.60 8.89 2.20
N ASN A 92 -11.92 9.99 1.85
CA ASN A 92 -10.80 10.50 2.63
C ASN A 92 -11.32 11.26 3.86
N PRO A 93 -11.03 10.83 5.10
CA PRO A 93 -11.46 11.54 6.31
C PRO A 93 -10.87 12.96 6.44
N ARG A 94 -9.90 13.32 5.60
CA ARG A 94 -9.32 14.67 5.50
C ARG A 94 -9.84 15.46 4.28
N ALA A 95 -10.85 14.95 3.58
CA ALA A 95 -11.46 15.66 2.46
C ALA A 95 -12.04 16.99 2.94
N LYS A 96 -11.68 18.09 2.26
CA LYS A 96 -12.22 19.42 2.52
C LYS A 96 -13.44 19.77 1.67
N LEU A 97 -13.68 18.97 0.63
CA LEU A 97 -14.73 19.19 -0.36
C LEU A 97 -15.52 17.89 -0.47
N SER A 98 -16.80 18.02 -0.78
CA SER A 98 -17.69 16.93 -1.19
C SER A 98 -17.71 16.79 -2.71
N SER A 99 -18.31 15.70 -3.20
CA SER A 99 -18.66 15.50 -4.60
C SER A 99 -19.52 16.65 -5.14
N SER A 100 -20.53 17.08 -4.36
CA SER A 100 -21.36 18.24 -4.67
C SER A 100 -20.57 19.54 -4.77
N ASP A 101 -19.58 19.76 -3.90
CA ASP A 101 -18.72 20.95 -3.96
C ASP A 101 -17.88 20.95 -5.24
N VAL A 102 -17.37 19.79 -5.64
CA VAL A 102 -16.60 19.65 -6.87
C VAL A 102 -17.44 19.93 -8.10
N ASP A 103 -18.69 19.47 -8.13
CA ASP A 103 -19.61 19.75 -9.23
C ASP A 103 -19.96 21.24 -9.30
N GLU A 104 -20.14 21.90 -8.16
CA GLU A 104 -20.33 23.35 -8.10
C GLU A 104 -19.08 24.10 -8.57
N ILE A 105 -17.88 23.71 -8.13
CA ILE A 105 -16.60 24.28 -8.58
C ILE A 105 -16.41 24.16 -10.10
N LYS A 106 -16.82 23.03 -10.68
CA LYS A 106 -16.81 22.82 -12.14
C LYS A 106 -17.83 23.71 -12.84
N ARG A 107 -19.05 23.84 -12.30
CA ARG A 107 -20.12 24.72 -12.84
C ARG A 107 -19.77 26.21 -12.79
N LEU A 108 -18.95 26.63 -11.81
CA LEU A 108 -18.49 28.02 -11.67
C LEU A 108 -17.31 28.39 -12.58
N LYS A 109 -16.73 27.42 -13.31
CA LYS A 109 -15.66 27.67 -14.28
C LYS A 109 -16.15 28.64 -15.36
N GLY A 110 -15.42 29.74 -15.56
CA GLY A 110 -15.80 30.81 -16.50
C GLY A 110 -16.86 31.79 -15.98
N LYS A 111 -17.54 31.50 -14.86
CA LYS A 111 -18.50 32.40 -14.20
C LYS A 111 -17.91 33.20 -13.04
N LYS A 112 -16.91 32.64 -12.36
CA LYS A 112 -16.15 33.27 -11.28
C LYS A 112 -14.67 33.02 -11.46
N THR A 113 -13.85 33.92 -10.90
CA THR A 113 -12.40 33.70 -10.86
C THR A 113 -12.07 32.54 -9.91
N GLN A 114 -10.95 31.84 -10.16
CA GLN A 114 -10.50 30.75 -9.29
C GLN A 114 -10.24 31.21 -7.85
N LYS A 115 -9.89 32.49 -7.64
CA LYS A 115 -9.73 33.08 -6.30
C LYS A 115 -11.08 33.18 -5.58
N GLN A 116 -12.10 33.73 -6.24
CA GLN A 116 -13.44 33.84 -5.66
C GLN A 116 -14.02 32.46 -5.29
N ILE A 117 -13.84 31.47 -6.17
CA ILE A 117 -14.28 30.09 -5.89
C ILE A 117 -13.49 29.50 -4.71
N ALA A 118 -12.18 29.74 -4.65
CA ALA A 118 -11.34 29.26 -3.56
C ALA A 118 -11.77 29.82 -2.19
N ASP A 119 -12.13 31.10 -2.14
CA ASP A 119 -12.64 31.77 -0.94
C ASP A 119 -13.99 31.18 -0.50
N MET A 120 -14.90 30.88 -1.45
CA MET A 120 -16.21 30.25 -1.17
C MET A 120 -16.08 28.88 -0.48
N PHE A 121 -15.07 28.10 -0.86
CA PHE A 121 -14.89 26.72 -0.38
C PHE A 121 -13.73 26.58 0.63
N ASN A 122 -13.14 27.68 1.08
CA ASN A 122 -11.99 27.72 1.99
C ASN A 122 -10.83 26.79 1.58
N VAL A 123 -10.49 26.82 0.29
CA VAL A 123 -9.37 26.07 -0.30
C VAL A 123 -8.43 27.01 -1.05
N SER A 124 -7.28 26.53 -1.52
CA SER A 124 -6.38 27.37 -2.31
C SER A 124 -6.87 27.50 -3.76
N LYS A 125 -6.58 28.64 -4.43
CA LYS A 125 -6.85 28.82 -5.87
C LYS A 125 -6.24 27.70 -6.72
N SER A 126 -5.06 27.21 -6.33
CA SER A 126 -4.37 26.12 -7.01
C SER A 126 -5.11 24.79 -6.88
N HIS A 127 -5.84 24.59 -5.77
CA HIS A 127 -6.71 23.44 -5.58
C HIS A 127 -7.90 23.49 -6.54
N ILE A 128 -8.57 24.65 -6.65
CA ILE A 128 -9.65 24.89 -7.62
C ILE A 128 -9.19 24.63 -9.05
N GLY A 129 -8.04 25.17 -9.44
CA GLY A 129 -7.49 24.97 -10.79
C GLY A 129 -7.21 23.50 -11.12
N ARG A 130 -6.74 22.71 -10.15
CA ARG A 130 -6.55 21.26 -10.30
C ARG A 130 -7.88 20.53 -10.46
N ILE A 131 -8.89 20.88 -9.67
CA ILE A 131 -10.24 20.29 -9.77
C ILE A 131 -10.86 20.57 -11.15
N GLN A 132 -10.78 21.81 -11.63
CA GLN A 132 -11.33 22.23 -12.93
C GLN A 132 -10.60 21.64 -14.15
N ARG A 133 -9.39 21.11 -13.97
CA ARG A 133 -8.63 20.37 -15.00
C ARG A 133 -8.79 18.85 -14.89
N GLY A 134 -9.33 18.35 -13.78
CA GLY A 134 -9.43 16.91 -13.51
C GLY A 134 -8.22 16.31 -12.79
N ASP A 135 -7.20 17.10 -12.42
CA ASP A 135 -5.93 16.61 -11.84
C ASP A 135 -6.07 16.11 -10.39
N ARG A 136 -7.05 16.61 -9.63
CA ARG A 136 -7.28 16.27 -8.21
C ARG A 136 -8.75 16.33 -7.85
N TRP A 137 -9.52 15.37 -8.35
CA TRP A 137 -10.75 14.84 -7.74
C TRP A 137 -11.19 13.66 -8.62
N GLY A 138 -10.34 12.63 -8.68
CA GLY A 138 -10.59 11.42 -9.44
C GLY A 138 -10.59 10.22 -8.49
N GLY A 139 -11.69 9.49 -8.50
CA GLY A 139 -11.61 8.03 -8.58
C GLY A 139 -11.35 7.66 -10.03
#